data_AF-V7I8B6-F1
#
_entry.id   AF-V7I8B6-F1
#
_cell.length_a   1.000
_cell.length_b   1.000
_cell.length_c   1.000
_cell.angle_alpha   90.00
_cell.angle_beta   90.00
_cell.angle_gamma   90.00
#
_symmetry.space_group_name_H-M   'P 1'
#
loop_
_entity.id
_entity.type
_entity.pdbx_description
1 polymer ?
#
loop_
_entity_poly.entity_id
_entity_poly.type
_entity_poly.pdbx_seq_one_letter_code
_entity_poly.pdbx_strand_id
1 'polypeptide(L)'
;MPTSRHGKVKHLLKNGKAKVVRRTPFTIQLLYDSPEYTQPITLGVDAGSKVVGLSATTEKKELFVSEVTLRDDIPELLSTRRQNRRTRRNHLRYRMARFLNRTASKKEGWLAPSVKHKVDSHLKVIGNVHRILPISRIVIETASFDIQKIRNPEISGTEYQQGVKLSFWNTREYVLWRDNHECQHCHGKTKDRILNVHHKESRKT
;
A
#
# COMPACT_ATOMS: atom_id res chain seq x y z
N MET A 1 15.91 9.29 -24.75
CA MET A 1 14.43 9.28 -24.68
C MET A 1 13.84 8.12 -25.45
N PRO A 2 12.68 7.57 -25.03
CA PRO A 2 11.93 6.57 -25.77
C PRO A 2 11.72 7.04 -27.21
N THR A 3 12.15 6.20 -28.16
CA THR A 3 12.13 6.50 -29.59
C THR A 3 11.11 5.63 -30.29
N SER A 4 10.25 6.24 -31.10
CA SER A 4 9.34 5.53 -32.01
C SER A 4 10.03 5.08 -33.31
N ARG A 5 11.28 5.51 -33.55
CA ARG A 5 12.07 5.14 -34.73
C ARG A 5 12.77 3.79 -34.53
N HIS A 6 12.00 2.70 -34.58
CA HIS A 6 12.50 1.33 -34.37
C HIS A 6 13.65 0.95 -35.32
N GLY A 7 13.62 1.40 -36.58
CA GLY A 7 14.70 1.16 -37.55
C GLY A 7 16.05 1.70 -37.08
N LYS A 8 16.08 2.89 -36.47
CA LYS A 8 17.30 3.48 -35.90
C LYS A 8 17.87 2.58 -34.81
N VAL A 9 17.02 2.07 -33.92
CA VAL A 9 17.42 1.16 -32.83
C VAL A 9 18.03 -0.12 -33.41
N LYS A 10 17.41 -0.72 -34.43
CA LYS A 10 17.94 -1.90 -35.12
C LYS A 10 19.32 -1.65 -35.72
N HIS A 11 19.53 -0.52 -36.41
CA HIS A 11 20.83 -0.17 -36.97
C HIS A 11 21.89 0.08 -35.89
N LEU A 12 21.54 0.72 -34.77
CA LEU A 12 22.45 0.93 -33.64
C LEU A 12 22.92 -0.40 -33.05
N LEU A 13 22.01 -1.35 -32.87
CA LEU A 13 22.33 -2.69 -32.37
C LEU A 13 23.18 -3.48 -33.38
N LYS A 14 22.81 -3.47 -34.67
CA LYS A 14 23.56 -4.18 -35.73
C LYS A 14 24.99 -3.64 -35.88
N ASN A 15 25.17 -2.33 -35.74
CA ASN A 15 26.46 -1.67 -35.89
C ASN A 15 27.29 -1.68 -34.59
N GLY A 16 26.85 -2.36 -33.52
CA GLY A 16 27.55 -2.42 -32.25
C GLY A 16 27.65 -1.08 -31.49
N LYS A 17 26.82 -0.09 -31.85
CA LYS A 17 26.79 1.25 -31.21
C LYS A 17 25.91 1.29 -29.96
N ALA A 18 25.14 0.24 -29.71
CA ALA A 18 24.30 0.09 -28.53
C ALA A 18 24.26 -1.38 -28.09
N LYS A 19 23.98 -1.61 -26.81
CA LYS A 19 23.74 -2.95 -26.24
C LYS A 19 22.37 -3.02 -25.56
N VAL A 20 21.73 -4.18 -25.61
CA VAL A 20 20.47 -4.42 -24.88
C VAL A 20 20.78 -4.61 -23.41
N VAL A 21 20.13 -3.83 -22.54
CA VAL A 21 20.27 -3.92 -21.08
C VAL A 21 19.05 -4.60 -20.44
N ARG A 22 17.86 -4.36 -21.00
CA ARG A 22 16.61 -4.89 -20.47
C ARG A 22 15.63 -5.17 -21.60
N ARG A 23 14.83 -6.23 -21.48
CA ARG A 23 13.80 -6.59 -22.47
C ARG A 23 12.45 -5.92 -22.22
N THR A 24 12.07 -5.70 -20.95
CA THR A 24 10.76 -5.14 -20.60
C THR A 24 10.88 -4.11 -19.47
N PRO A 25 10.73 -2.80 -19.74
CA PRO A 25 10.61 -2.22 -21.08
C PRO A 25 11.91 -2.42 -21.87
N PHE A 26 11.80 -2.50 -23.19
CA PHE A 26 12.97 -2.72 -24.05
C PHE A 26 13.91 -1.52 -23.97
N THR A 27 15.06 -1.73 -23.34
CA THR A 27 16.01 -0.66 -22.98
C THR A 27 17.37 -1.00 -23.56
N ILE A 28 17.93 -0.07 -24.33
CA ILE A 28 19.27 -0.15 -24.88
C ILE A 28 20.16 0.91 -24.22
N GLN A 29 21.43 0.59 -24.03
CA GLN A 29 22.46 1.53 -23.62
C GLN A 29 23.30 1.90 -24.84
N LEU A 30 23.47 3.19 -25.10
CA LEU A 30 24.37 3.70 -26.13
C LEU A 30 25.81 3.51 -25.66
N LEU A 31 26.69 3.09 -26.58
CA LEU A 31 28.13 2.86 -26.31
C LEU A 31 28.99 4.03 -26.78
N TYR A 32 28.38 5.18 -27.00
CA TYR A 32 29.02 6.41 -27.42
C TYR A 32 28.41 7.59 -26.64
N ASP A 33 29.15 8.68 -26.56
CA ASP A 33 28.72 9.86 -25.82
C ASP A 33 27.54 10.54 -26.49
N SER A 34 26.50 10.84 -25.69
CA SER A 34 25.36 11.63 -26.13
C SER A 34 25.47 13.05 -25.57
N PRO A 35 24.99 14.08 -26.29
CA PRO A 35 24.96 15.44 -25.76
C PRO A 35 24.20 15.51 -24.44
N GLU A 36 24.62 16.40 -23.54
CA GLU A 36 24.11 16.57 -22.16
C GLU A 36 22.68 17.12 -22.07
N TYR A 37 21.95 17.22 -23.19
CA TYR A 37 20.60 17.76 -23.19
C TYR A 37 19.59 16.76 -22.60
N THR A 38 19.27 16.93 -21.32
CA THR A 38 18.20 16.20 -20.64
C THR A 38 16.92 17.03 -20.63
N GLN A 39 15.84 16.45 -21.14
CA GLN A 39 14.50 17.07 -21.04
C GLN A 39 13.95 16.84 -19.64
N PRO A 40 13.28 17.82 -19.02
CA PRO A 40 12.62 17.63 -17.73
C PRO A 40 11.50 16.59 -17.87
N ILE A 41 11.49 15.60 -16.98
CA ILE A 41 10.46 14.57 -16.91
C ILE A 41 9.86 14.59 -15.51
N THR A 42 8.52 14.66 -15.46
CA THR A 42 7.76 14.51 -14.23
C THR A 42 7.25 13.07 -14.11
N LEU A 43 7.49 12.44 -12.96
CA LEU A 43 6.94 11.12 -12.63
C LEU A 43 5.70 11.33 -11.75
N GLY A 44 4.52 11.01 -12.28
CA GLY A 44 3.30 10.83 -11.51
C GLY A 44 3.26 9.44 -10.88
N VAL A 45 2.95 9.38 -9.59
CA VAL A 45 2.79 8.15 -8.80
C VAL A 45 1.41 8.12 -8.19
N ASP A 46 0.57 7.20 -8.65
CA ASP A 46 -0.68 6.86 -7.99
C ASP A 46 -0.39 5.78 -6.93
N ALA A 47 -0.35 6.20 -5.66
CA ALA A 47 0.05 5.39 -4.53
C ALA A 47 -1.11 4.53 -4.00
N GLY A 48 -1.58 3.58 -4.83
CA GLY A 48 -2.62 2.64 -4.45
C GLY A 48 -2.12 1.53 -3.51
N SER A 49 -3.06 0.97 -2.74
CA SER A 49 -2.72 -0.02 -1.71
C SER A 49 -2.39 -1.42 -2.27
N LYS A 50 -2.98 -1.77 -3.43
CA LYS A 50 -2.81 -3.06 -4.13
C LYS A 50 -2.12 -2.90 -5.47
N VAL A 51 -2.38 -1.78 -6.12
CA VAL A 51 -1.90 -1.46 -7.46
C VAL A 51 -1.25 -0.09 -7.38
N VAL A 52 -0.09 0.05 -7.99
CA VAL A 52 0.62 1.33 -8.10
C VAL A 52 0.66 1.72 -9.56
N GLY A 53 0.08 2.88 -9.88
CA GLY A 53 0.17 3.49 -11.18
C GLY A 53 1.40 4.39 -11.28
N LEU A 54 2.14 4.29 -12.37
CA LEU A 54 3.25 5.18 -12.67
C LEU A 54 3.13 5.71 -14.08
N SER A 55 3.30 7.03 -14.22
CA SER A 55 3.36 7.71 -15.51
C SER A 55 4.51 8.70 -15.50
N ALA A 56 5.39 8.62 -16.50
CA ALA A 56 6.46 9.59 -16.69
C ALA A 56 6.15 10.46 -17.91
N THR A 57 5.97 11.76 -17.70
CA THR A 57 5.51 12.71 -18.71
C THR A 57 6.51 13.84 -18.91
N THR A 58 6.57 14.31 -20.15
CA THR A 58 7.11 15.63 -20.50
C THR A 58 5.92 16.54 -20.82
N GLU A 59 6.16 17.84 -21.05
CA GLU A 59 5.10 18.79 -21.44
C GLU A 59 4.29 18.34 -22.68
N LYS A 60 4.92 17.58 -23.58
CA LYS A 60 4.34 17.24 -24.89
C LYS A 60 3.81 15.83 -24.98
N LYS A 61 4.34 14.90 -24.18
CA LYS A 61 4.02 13.47 -24.31
C LYS A 61 4.36 12.67 -23.06
N GLU A 62 3.62 11.59 -22.92
CA GLU A 62 3.91 10.49 -22.00
C GLU A 62 5.02 9.58 -22.58
N LEU A 63 6.02 9.27 -21.76
CA LEU A 63 7.21 8.53 -22.14
C LEU A 63 7.19 7.09 -21.62
N PHE A 64 6.54 6.88 -20.48
CA PHE A 64 6.51 5.61 -19.80
C PHE A 64 5.24 5.51 -18.97
N VAL A 65 4.61 4.34 -19.04
CA VAL A 65 3.47 3.97 -18.20
C VAL A 65 3.73 2.58 -17.67
N SER A 66 3.45 2.39 -16.39
CA SER A 66 3.38 1.05 -15.83
C SER A 66 2.37 0.97 -14.71
N GLU A 67 1.67 -0.15 -14.67
CA GLU A 67 0.85 -0.56 -13.54
C GLU A 67 1.58 -1.71 -12.84
N VAL A 68 1.74 -1.61 -11.53
CA VAL A 68 2.41 -2.63 -10.72
C VAL A 68 1.47 -3.16 -9.67
N THR A 69 1.17 -4.46 -9.75
CA THR A 69 0.45 -5.19 -8.72
C THR A 69 1.39 -5.51 -7.56
N LEU A 70 1.02 -5.05 -6.38
CA LEU A 70 1.72 -5.30 -5.13
C LEU A 70 1.28 -6.63 -4.52
N ARG A 71 2.14 -7.17 -3.66
CA ARG A 71 1.85 -8.41 -2.94
C ARG A 71 0.95 -8.12 -1.73
N ASP A 72 -0.21 -8.77 -1.70
CA ASP A 72 -1.27 -8.54 -0.69
C ASP A 72 -1.51 -9.69 0.31
N ASP A 73 -0.91 -10.86 0.12
CA ASP A 73 -1.07 -12.05 0.98
C ASP A 73 -0.34 -11.95 2.34
N ILE A 74 0.50 -10.93 2.54
CA ILE A 74 1.35 -10.79 3.74
C ILE A 74 0.55 -10.79 5.04
N PRO A 75 -0.57 -10.04 5.19
CA PRO A 75 -1.37 -10.08 6.41
C PRO A 75 -1.87 -11.51 6.71
N GLU A 76 -2.32 -12.23 5.69
CA GLU A 76 -2.83 -13.58 5.85
C GLU A 76 -1.73 -14.57 6.28
N LEU A 77 -0.56 -14.48 5.66
CA LEU A 77 0.61 -15.28 6.02
C LEU A 77 1.08 -14.98 7.45
N LEU A 78 1.02 -13.72 7.90
CA LEU A 78 1.35 -13.33 9.27
C LEU A 78 0.34 -13.89 10.28
N SER A 79 -0.96 -13.87 9.96
CA SER A 79 -2.00 -14.48 10.79
C SER A 79 -1.85 -15.99 10.87
N THR A 80 -1.63 -16.65 9.73
CA THR A 80 -1.38 -18.10 9.66
C THR A 80 -0.15 -18.50 10.48
N ARG A 81 0.94 -17.73 10.35
CA ARG A 81 2.16 -17.91 11.15
C ARG A 81 1.89 -17.75 12.65
N ARG A 82 1.05 -16.78 13.04
CA ARG A 82 0.64 -16.56 14.43
C ARG A 82 -0.16 -17.74 14.95
N GLN A 83 -1.14 -18.23 14.19
CA GLN A 83 -1.95 -19.40 14.52
C GLN A 83 -1.09 -20.64 14.73
N ASN A 84 -0.21 -20.96 13.78
CA ASN A 84 0.70 -22.12 13.89
C ASN A 84 1.59 -22.05 15.14
N ARG A 85 2.07 -20.86 15.51
CA ARG A 85 2.83 -20.65 16.75
C ARG A 85 1.96 -20.82 18.01
N ARG A 86 0.70 -20.41 17.98
CA ARG A 86 -0.25 -20.62 19.08
C ARG A 86 -0.53 -22.11 19.27
N THR A 87 -0.91 -22.81 18.19
CA THR A 87 -1.18 -24.25 18.20
C THR A 87 0.01 -25.03 18.74
N ARG A 88 1.23 -24.77 18.25
CA ARG A 88 2.45 -25.42 18.76
C ARG A 88 2.67 -25.19 20.26
N ARG A 89 2.38 -24.00 20.78
CA ARG A 89 2.50 -23.72 22.23
C ARG A 89 1.45 -24.46 23.03
N ASN A 90 0.23 -24.56 22.52
CA ASN A 90 -0.84 -25.31 23.19
C ASN A 90 -0.49 -26.81 23.32
N HIS A 91 0.27 -27.38 22.36
CA HIS A 91 0.74 -28.76 22.44
C HIS A 91 2.01 -28.96 23.28
N LEU A 92 2.77 -27.91 23.59
CA LEU A 92 4.03 -28.01 24.31
C LEU A 92 3.94 -27.30 25.67
N ARG A 93 3.78 -28.08 26.75
CA ARG A 93 3.62 -27.58 28.13
C ARG A 93 4.72 -26.59 28.57
N TYR A 94 5.95 -26.77 28.11
CA TYR A 94 7.11 -25.94 28.50
C TYR A 94 7.25 -24.63 27.71
N ARG A 95 6.46 -24.39 26.66
CA ARG A 95 6.68 -23.28 25.73
C ARG A 95 5.77 -22.09 26.00
N MET A 96 6.13 -21.27 27.00
CA MET A 96 5.38 -20.06 27.35
C MET A 96 5.38 -18.98 26.25
N ALA A 97 4.36 -18.12 26.29
CA ALA A 97 4.23 -16.98 25.40
C ALA A 97 5.16 -15.82 25.80
N ARG A 98 6.05 -15.40 24.88
CA ARG A 98 6.99 -14.30 25.10
C ARG A 98 6.51 -13.01 24.44
N PHE A 99 5.45 -12.40 24.97
CA PHE A 99 4.90 -11.15 24.41
C PHE A 99 5.85 -9.96 24.58
N LEU A 100 6.62 -9.94 25.67
CA LEU A 100 7.57 -8.88 26.00
C LEU A 100 8.83 -8.89 25.11
N ASN A 101 9.12 -10.01 24.45
CA ASN A 101 10.32 -10.15 23.59
C ASN A 101 10.14 -9.53 22.20
N ARG A 102 9.08 -8.75 21.97
CA ARG A 102 8.87 -7.99 20.74
C ARG A 102 9.62 -6.67 20.79
N THR A 103 10.92 -6.71 21.08
CA THR A 103 11.78 -5.52 21.14
C THR A 103 11.94 -4.83 19.79
N ALA A 104 11.86 -5.59 18.68
CA ALA A 104 11.94 -5.03 17.33
C ALA A 104 10.84 -3.98 17.04
N SER A 105 9.63 -4.15 17.57
CA SER A 105 8.52 -3.20 17.36
C SER A 105 8.61 -1.95 18.23
N LYS A 106 9.57 -1.89 19.17
CA LYS A 106 9.83 -0.73 20.02
C LYS A 106 10.92 0.18 19.46
N LYS A 107 11.56 -0.22 18.36
CA LYS A 107 12.60 0.59 17.72
C LYS A 107 11.94 1.71 16.92
N GLU A 108 12.57 2.88 16.94
CA GLU A 108 12.18 3.99 16.09
C GLU A 108 12.25 3.60 14.60
N GLY A 109 11.32 4.10 13.80
CA GLY A 109 11.20 3.75 12.38
C GLY A 109 10.69 2.33 12.10
N TRP A 110 10.24 1.59 13.12
CA TRP A 110 9.65 0.28 12.89
C TRP A 110 8.30 0.38 12.18
N LEU A 111 8.22 -0.29 11.03
CA LEU A 111 6.97 -0.50 10.31
C LEU A 111 6.55 -1.96 10.39
N ALA A 112 5.24 -2.20 10.53
CA ALA A 112 4.70 -3.56 10.43
C ALA A 112 5.10 -4.19 9.08
N PRO A 113 5.41 -5.49 9.01
CA PRO A 113 5.96 -6.09 7.79
C PRO A 113 5.11 -5.88 6.53
N SER A 114 3.78 -5.84 6.66
CA SER A 114 2.86 -5.53 5.57
C SER A 114 3.01 -4.08 5.08
N VAL A 115 3.07 -3.12 6.00
CA VAL A 115 3.25 -1.69 5.69
C VAL A 115 4.64 -1.45 5.10
N LYS A 116 5.68 -2.02 5.73
CA LYS A 116 7.05 -1.94 5.24
C LYS A 116 7.16 -2.45 3.80
N HIS A 117 6.56 -3.61 3.51
CA HIS A 117 6.57 -4.15 2.16
C HIS A 117 5.92 -3.20 1.15
N LYS A 118 4.81 -2.54 1.50
CA LYS A 118 4.17 -1.57 0.61
C LYS A 118 5.10 -0.39 0.34
N VAL A 119 5.69 0.21 1.38
CA VAL A 119 6.64 1.33 1.24
C VAL A 119 7.85 0.91 0.38
N ASP A 120 8.50 -0.20 0.74
CA ASP A 120 9.68 -0.70 0.02
C ASP A 120 9.36 -1.00 -1.44
N SER A 121 8.15 -1.50 -1.74
CA SER A 121 7.72 -1.77 -3.10
C SER A 121 7.54 -0.47 -3.90
N HIS A 122 6.89 0.55 -3.35
CA HIS A 122 6.78 1.85 -4.03
C HIS A 122 8.16 2.43 -4.36
N LEU A 123 9.06 2.45 -3.37
CA LEU A 123 10.44 2.92 -3.56
C LEU A 123 11.18 2.12 -4.63
N LYS A 124 11.01 0.79 -4.64
CA LYS A 124 11.61 -0.08 -5.66
C LYS A 124 11.10 0.23 -7.06
N VAL A 125 9.79 0.44 -7.23
CA VAL A 125 9.25 0.71 -8.55
C VAL A 125 9.66 2.10 -9.04
N ILE A 126 9.61 3.14 -8.18
CA ILE A 126 10.12 4.47 -8.49
C ILE A 126 11.61 4.41 -8.87
N GLY A 127 12.42 3.71 -8.08
CA GLY A 127 13.84 3.51 -8.37
C GLY A 127 14.10 2.78 -9.69
N ASN A 128 13.22 1.86 -10.10
CA ASN A 128 13.33 1.22 -11.41
C ASN A 128 13.06 2.18 -12.57
N VAL A 129 12.17 3.17 -12.40
CA VAL A 129 11.91 4.20 -13.41
C VAL A 129 13.09 5.16 -13.53
N HIS A 130 13.67 5.58 -12.39
CA HIS A 130 14.89 6.42 -12.37
C HIS A 130 16.08 5.79 -13.10
N ARG A 131 16.17 4.46 -13.14
CA ARG A 131 17.22 3.76 -13.91
C ARG A 131 17.05 3.84 -15.43
N ILE A 132 15.86 4.19 -15.90
CA ILE A 132 15.50 4.20 -17.32
C ILE A 132 15.37 5.63 -17.83
N LEU A 133 14.81 6.52 -17.02
CA LEU A 133 14.49 7.90 -17.38
C LEU A 133 15.14 8.89 -16.39
N PRO A 134 15.68 10.02 -16.89
CA PRO A 134 16.17 11.10 -16.04
C PRO A 134 14.99 11.90 -15.47
N ILE A 135 14.39 11.40 -14.41
CA ILE A 135 13.26 12.06 -13.73
C ILE A 135 13.77 13.29 -12.97
N SER A 136 13.16 14.45 -13.22
CA SER A 136 13.51 15.72 -12.57
C SER A 136 12.54 16.10 -11.45
N ARG A 137 11.29 15.64 -11.51
CA ARG A 137 10.25 15.91 -10.51
C ARG A 137 9.42 14.65 -10.28
N ILE A 138 9.03 14.40 -9.04
CA ILE A 138 8.08 13.34 -8.68
C ILE A 138 6.86 14.02 -8.07
N VAL A 139 5.68 13.60 -8.52
CA VAL A 139 4.38 14.01 -7.98
C VAL A 139 3.70 12.74 -7.49
N ILE A 140 3.45 12.66 -6.20
CA ILE A 140 2.80 11.49 -5.58
C ILE A 140 1.38 11.90 -5.22
N GLU A 141 0.40 11.18 -5.76
CA GLU A 141 -0.98 11.30 -5.34
C GLU A 141 -1.16 10.59 -3.99
N THR A 142 -1.45 11.38 -2.97
CA THR A 142 -1.76 10.86 -1.63
C THR A 142 -3.25 10.97 -1.39
N ALA A 143 -3.92 9.84 -1.19
CA ALA A 143 -5.33 9.77 -0.77
C ALA A 143 -5.50 10.19 0.70
N SER A 144 -5.26 11.47 1.00
CA SER A 144 -5.48 12.04 2.33
C SER A 144 -6.92 12.53 2.47
N PHE A 145 -7.83 11.63 2.82
CA PHE A 145 -9.22 11.98 3.12
C PHE A 145 -9.41 12.16 4.62
N ASP A 146 -9.91 13.33 5.03
CA ASP A 146 -10.36 13.57 6.39
C ASP A 146 -11.84 13.17 6.52
N ILE A 147 -12.06 11.91 6.91
CA ILE A 147 -13.40 11.32 7.02
C ILE A 147 -14.25 12.06 8.07
N GLN A 148 -13.63 12.63 9.13
CA GLN A 148 -14.36 13.37 10.14
C GLN A 148 -14.82 14.73 9.60
N LYS A 149 -13.93 15.44 8.89
CA LYS A 149 -14.26 16.73 8.26
C LYS A 149 -15.27 16.60 7.12
N ILE A 150 -15.27 15.48 6.39
CA ILE A 150 -16.31 15.18 5.40
C ILE A 150 -17.70 15.06 6.05
N ARG A 151 -17.79 14.53 7.27
CA ARG A 151 -19.06 14.39 8.00
C ARG A 151 -19.47 15.68 8.72
N ASN A 152 -18.52 16.40 9.28
CA ASN A 152 -18.73 17.68 9.95
C ASN A 152 -17.70 18.69 9.43
N PRO A 153 -18.05 19.54 8.45
CA PRO A 153 -17.12 20.51 7.86
C PRO A 153 -16.53 21.52 8.86
N GLU A 154 -17.28 21.83 9.92
CA GLU A 154 -16.91 22.79 10.96
C GLU A 154 -16.02 22.17 12.06
N ILE A 155 -15.68 20.88 11.95
CA ILE A 155 -14.92 20.17 12.98
C ILE A 155 -13.57 20.85 13.25
N SER A 156 -13.26 21.09 14.53
CA SER A 156 -12.02 21.75 14.91
C SER A 156 -11.45 21.26 16.25
N GLY A 157 -10.12 21.34 16.39
CA GLY A 157 -9.40 21.10 17.65
C GLY A 157 -9.75 19.79 18.35
N THR A 158 -10.31 19.88 19.55
CA THR A 158 -10.66 18.74 20.41
C THR A 158 -11.76 17.85 19.83
N GLU A 159 -12.59 18.35 18.93
CA GLU A 159 -13.70 17.58 18.33
C GLU A 159 -13.19 16.39 17.51
N TYR A 160 -11.98 16.46 16.96
CA TYR A 160 -11.33 15.32 16.30
C TYR A 160 -11.12 14.13 17.25
N GLN A 161 -10.89 14.39 18.54
CA GLN A 161 -10.74 13.37 19.57
C GLN A 161 -12.11 12.84 20.04
N GLN A 162 -13.17 13.59 19.77
CA GLN A 162 -14.55 13.33 20.14
C GLN A 162 -15.28 12.55 19.05
N GLY A 163 -14.85 11.30 18.82
CA GLY A 163 -15.51 10.42 17.86
C GLY A 163 -16.95 10.05 18.25
N VAL A 164 -17.68 9.38 17.36
CA VAL A 164 -19.08 8.94 17.55
C VAL A 164 -19.30 8.07 18.80
N LYS A 165 -18.21 7.56 19.40
CA LYS A 165 -18.23 6.73 20.60
C LYS A 165 -18.02 7.52 21.91
N LEU A 166 -17.88 8.85 21.86
CA LEU A 166 -17.39 9.66 22.99
C LEU A 166 -18.20 9.49 24.29
N SER A 167 -19.49 9.17 24.21
CA SER A 167 -20.36 9.06 25.39
C SER A 167 -20.72 7.61 25.76
N PHE A 168 -19.97 6.63 25.23
CA PHE A 168 -20.22 5.21 25.48
C PHE A 168 -19.08 4.61 26.31
N TRP A 169 -19.43 3.78 27.28
CA TRP A 169 -18.52 3.01 28.12
C TRP A 169 -17.57 2.14 27.30
N ASN A 170 -18.09 1.48 26.25
CA ASN A 170 -17.28 0.67 25.35
C ASN A 170 -17.91 0.52 23.96
N THR A 171 -17.17 -0.14 23.05
CA THR A 171 -17.67 -0.39 21.68
C THR A 171 -18.91 -1.30 21.66
N ARG A 172 -19.11 -2.17 22.66
CA ARG A 172 -20.29 -3.04 22.72
C ARG A 172 -21.56 -2.22 22.95
N GLU A 173 -21.54 -1.32 23.93
CA GLU A 173 -22.66 -0.41 24.23
C GLU A 173 -23.00 0.47 23.03
N TYR A 174 -21.99 1.08 22.41
CA TYR A 174 -22.17 1.86 21.18
C TYR A 174 -22.85 1.06 20.07
N VAL A 175 -22.45 -0.19 19.84
CA VAL A 175 -23.04 -1.03 18.78
C VAL A 175 -24.49 -1.36 19.10
N LEU A 176 -24.81 -1.71 20.35
CA LEU A 176 -26.19 -1.97 20.76
C LEU A 176 -27.07 -0.73 20.62
N TRP A 177 -26.59 0.44 21.04
CA TRP A 177 -27.30 1.70 20.85
C TRP A 177 -27.51 2.04 19.37
N ARG A 178 -26.45 1.94 18.55
CA ARG A 178 -26.51 2.21 17.10
C ARG A 178 -27.57 1.34 16.40
N ASP A 179 -27.68 0.08 16.82
CA ASP A 179 -28.59 -0.91 16.24
C ASP A 179 -29.96 -0.91 16.96
N ASN A 180 -30.27 0.12 17.75
CA ASN A 180 -31.51 0.27 18.53
C ASN A 180 -31.87 -0.93 19.42
N HIS A 181 -30.85 -1.60 19.96
CA HIS A 181 -30.98 -2.85 20.72
C HIS A 181 -31.75 -3.94 19.95
N GLU A 182 -31.62 -3.95 18.63
CA GLU A 182 -32.26 -4.91 17.74
C GLU A 182 -31.22 -5.73 16.97
N CYS A 183 -31.46 -7.04 16.88
CA CYS A 183 -30.58 -7.92 16.11
C CYS A 183 -30.66 -7.58 14.61
N GLN A 184 -29.54 -7.15 14.03
CA GLN A 184 -29.42 -6.79 12.60
C GLN A 184 -29.58 -7.98 11.62
N HIS A 185 -29.67 -9.21 12.11
CA HIS A 185 -29.89 -10.40 11.28
C HIS A 185 -31.35 -10.86 11.31
N CYS A 186 -31.94 -11.01 12.49
CA CYS A 186 -33.28 -11.56 12.64
C CYS A 186 -34.35 -10.49 12.88
N HIS A 187 -33.99 -9.22 13.10
CA HIS A 187 -34.93 -8.11 13.33
C HIS A 187 -35.97 -8.42 14.41
N GLY A 188 -35.48 -8.90 15.56
CA GLY A 188 -36.33 -9.24 16.72
C GLY A 188 -37.15 -10.54 16.59
N LYS A 189 -37.09 -11.27 15.46
CA LYS A 189 -37.89 -12.50 15.25
C LYS A 189 -37.62 -13.60 16.28
N THR A 190 -36.38 -13.77 16.72
CA THR A 190 -36.01 -14.81 17.71
C THR A 190 -36.34 -14.40 19.15
N LYS A 191 -36.68 -13.12 19.41
CA LYS A 191 -37.03 -12.59 20.74
C LYS A 191 -35.99 -12.90 21.83
N ASP A 192 -34.71 -12.98 21.45
CA ASP A 192 -33.60 -13.25 22.38
C ASP A 192 -33.48 -12.15 23.43
N ARG A 193 -33.45 -12.52 24.72
CA ARG A 193 -33.33 -11.55 25.83
C ARG A 193 -31.94 -10.91 25.91
N ILE A 194 -30.92 -11.55 25.34
CA ILE A 194 -29.52 -11.11 25.41
C ILE A 194 -28.94 -11.08 24.00
N LEU A 195 -28.48 -9.90 23.57
CA LEU A 195 -27.82 -9.72 22.28
C LEU A 195 -26.31 -9.89 22.39
N ASN A 196 -25.73 -10.55 21.38
CA ASN A 196 -24.30 -10.78 21.26
C ASN A 196 -23.69 -9.93 20.15
N VAL A 197 -22.66 -9.16 20.49
CA VAL A 197 -21.90 -8.36 19.53
C VAL A 197 -20.74 -9.21 19.01
N HIS A 198 -20.69 -9.38 17.68
CA HIS A 198 -19.65 -10.13 16.99
C HIS A 198 -19.21 -9.38 15.72
N HIS A 199 -18.10 -9.81 15.14
CA HIS A 199 -17.66 -9.25 13.86
C HIS A 199 -18.60 -9.74 12.74
N LYS A 200 -19.09 -8.81 11.91
CA LYS A 200 -19.88 -9.14 10.70
C LYS A 200 -19.07 -10.02 9.74
N GLU A 201 -17.80 -9.69 9.55
CA GLU A 201 -16.82 -10.52 8.86
C GLU A 201 -15.66 -10.83 9.81
N SER A 202 -15.44 -12.12 10.05
CA SER A 202 -14.34 -12.56 10.91
C SER A 202 -13.02 -12.44 10.15
N ARG A 203 -12.16 -11.51 10.58
CA ARG A 203 -10.78 -11.46 10.08
C ARG A 203 -10.00 -12.68 10.59
N LYS A 204 -9.14 -13.24 9.75
CA LYS A 204 -8.14 -14.25 10.15
C LYS A 204 -7.12 -13.56 11.07
N THR A 205 -7.29 -13.72 12.38
CA THR A 205 -6.44 -13.08 13.42
C THR A 205 -5.18 -13.84 13.77
#